data_AF-A0A2K3KJP8-F1
#
_entry.id   AF-A0A2K3KJP8-F1
#
_cell.length_a   1.000
_cell.length_b   1.000
_cell.length_c   1.000
_cell.angle_alpha   90.00
_cell.angle_beta   90.00
_cell.angle_gamma   90.00
#
_symmetry.space_group_name_H-M   'P 1'
#
loop_
_entity.id
_entity.type
_entity.pdbx_description
1 polymer ?
#
loop_
_entity_poly.entity_id
_entity_poly.type
_entity_poly.pdbx_seq_one_letter_code
_entity_poly.pdbx_strand_id
1 'polypeptide(L)'
;EHVVFFIIKLLSPPVPTKYSGTENHLISYAPFLNVLLVGISPVDSVHIFSLHGAVPLLAAALMPICEAFGSCVPSVSWTSATGEKLSYHAVFSNAFV
;
A
#
# COMPACT_ATOMS: atom_id res chain seq x y z
N GLU A 1 1.38 18.23 -10.00
CA GLU A 1 0.29 18.10 -9.00
C GLU A 1 -0.58 16.86 -9.21
N HIS A 2 -1.32 16.73 -10.31
CA HIS A 2 -2.31 15.65 -10.49
C HIS A 2 -1.79 14.21 -10.33
N VAL A 3 -0.55 13.93 -10.73
CA VAL A 3 0.05 12.57 -10.61
C VAL A 3 0.28 12.18 -9.15
N VAL A 4 0.72 13.12 -8.31
CA VAL A 4 0.98 12.89 -6.87
C VAL A 4 -0.29 12.50 -6.15
N PHE A 5 -1.36 13.28 -6.35
CA PHE A 5 -2.68 12.97 -5.79
C PHE A 5 -3.28 11.69 -6.37
N PHE A 6 -3.01 11.38 -7.65
CA PHE A 6 -3.44 10.14 -8.26
C PHE A 6 -2.78 8.93 -7.60
N ILE A 7 -1.46 8.95 -7.39
CA ILE A 7 -0.74 7.88 -6.68
C ILE A 7 -1.29 7.69 -5.26
N ILE A 8 -1.55 8.77 -4.52
CA ILE A 8 -2.15 8.70 -3.18
C ILE A 8 -3.54 8.06 -3.23
N LYS A 9 -4.36 8.40 -4.23
CA LYS A 9 -5.67 7.75 -4.41
C LYS A 9 -5.55 6.26 -4.71
N LEU A 10 -4.53 5.84 -5.44
CA LEU A 10 -4.31 4.41 -5.72
C LEU A 10 -3.96 3.61 -4.45
N LEU A 11 -3.36 4.24 -3.43
CA LEU A 11 -3.11 3.62 -2.12
C LEU A 11 -4.39 3.42 -1.29
N SER A 12 -5.50 4.04 -1.67
CA SER A 12 -6.80 3.92 -0.99
C SER A 12 -7.84 3.26 -1.91
N PRO A 13 -7.66 1.98 -2.29
CA PRO A 13 -8.59 1.31 -3.20
C PRO A 13 -9.98 1.21 -2.55
N PRO A 14 -11.05 1.35 -3.36
CA PRO A 14 -12.42 1.29 -2.86
C PRO A 14 -12.74 -0.11 -2.32
N VAL A 15 -13.67 -0.16 -1.38
CA VAL A 15 -14.23 -1.41 -0.87
C VAL A 15 -14.92 -2.15 -2.03
N PRO A 16 -14.56 -3.42 -2.33
CA PRO A 16 -15.20 -4.18 -3.39
C PRO A 16 -16.72 -4.32 -3.15
N THR A 17 -17.54 -4.15 -4.18
CA THR A 17 -19.01 -4.18 -4.09
C THR A 17 -19.60 -5.53 -3.65
N LYS A 18 -18.79 -6.59 -3.63
CA LYS A 18 -19.16 -7.94 -3.16
C LYS A 18 -18.32 -8.39 -1.96
N TYR A 19 -17.71 -7.47 -1.23
CA TYR A 19 -16.91 -7.82 -0.06
C TYR A 19 -17.81 -8.36 1.06
N SER A 20 -17.68 -9.66 1.32
CA SER A 20 -18.40 -10.38 2.40
C SER A 20 -17.41 -11.04 3.38
N GLY A 21 -16.13 -10.68 3.30
CA GLY A 21 -15.07 -11.24 4.14
C GLY A 21 -15.05 -10.62 5.53
N THR A 22 -14.51 -11.35 6.50
CA THR A 22 -14.23 -10.87 7.86
C THR A 22 -12.90 -10.13 7.97
N GLU A 23 -12.05 -10.22 6.94
CA GLU A 23 -10.73 -9.60 6.90
C GLU A 23 -10.82 -8.12 6.46
N ASN A 24 -9.68 -7.43 6.34
CA ASN A 24 -9.67 -6.11 5.75
C ASN A 24 -9.66 -6.24 4.21
N HIS A 25 -10.45 -5.45 3.47
CA HIS A 25 -10.50 -5.52 2.00
C HIS A 25 -9.15 -5.21 1.34
N LEU A 26 -8.28 -4.45 2.02
CA LEU A 26 -6.93 -4.13 1.57
C LEU A 26 -6.06 -5.39 1.38
N ILE A 27 -6.34 -6.47 2.10
CA ILE A 27 -5.63 -7.75 1.99
C ILE A 27 -5.79 -8.33 0.57
N SER A 28 -6.96 -8.16 -0.05
CA SER A 28 -7.18 -8.61 -1.44
C SER A 28 -6.38 -7.78 -2.46
N TYR A 29 -5.92 -6.59 -2.09
CA TYR A 29 -5.11 -5.71 -2.94
C TYR A 29 -3.60 -5.81 -2.66
N ALA A 30 -3.14 -6.77 -1.84
CA ALA A 30 -1.76 -6.84 -1.38
C ALA A 30 -0.69 -6.79 -2.49
N PRO A 31 -0.80 -7.55 -3.62
CA PRO A 31 0.19 -7.44 -4.69
C PRO A 31 0.22 -6.05 -5.35
N PHE A 32 -0.95 -5.44 -5.52
CA PHE A 32 -1.09 -4.11 -6.12
C PHE A 32 -0.49 -3.03 -5.20
N LEU A 33 -0.85 -3.06 -3.92
CA LEU A 33 -0.31 -2.15 -2.91
C LEU A 33 1.20 -2.30 -2.79
N ASN A 34 1.73 -3.52 -2.81
CA ASN A 34 3.17 -3.76 -2.77
C ASN A 34 3.92 -3.07 -3.92
N VAL A 35 3.39 -3.18 -5.15
CA VAL A 35 4.00 -2.52 -6.32
C VAL A 35 3.99 -1.00 -6.16
N LEU A 36 2.90 -0.42 -5.64
CA LEU A 36 2.83 1.01 -5.38
C LEU A 36 3.84 1.45 -4.31
N LEU A 37 3.90 0.73 -3.19
CA LEU A 37 4.81 1.02 -2.06
C LEU A 37 6.27 0.96 -2.51
N VAL A 38 6.66 -0.07 -3.25
CA VAL A 38 8.00 -0.18 -3.85
C VAL A 38 8.26 0.94 -4.86
N GLY A 39 7.25 1.39 -5.60
CA GLY A 39 7.37 2.49 -6.56
C GLY A 39 7.56 3.86 -5.92
N ILE A 40 7.07 4.07 -4.69
CA ILE A 40 7.16 5.35 -3.97
C ILE A 40 8.26 5.39 -2.91
N SER A 41 8.95 4.28 -2.65
CA SER A 41 10.05 4.19 -1.67
C SER A 41 11.34 4.97 -2.02
N PRO A 42 11.71 5.21 -3.31
CA PRO A 42 12.91 5.98 -3.59
C PRO A 42 12.88 7.36 -2.94
N VAL A 43 14.03 7.83 -2.43
CA VAL A 43 14.17 9.14 -1.77
C VAL A 43 13.64 10.29 -2.65
N ASP A 44 13.86 10.18 -3.96
CA ASP A 44 13.36 11.16 -4.93
C ASP A 44 11.83 11.26 -4.93
N SER A 45 11.11 10.15 -4.76
CA SER A 45 9.66 10.13 -4.66
C SER A 45 9.17 10.87 -3.41
N VAL A 46 9.80 10.64 -2.25
CA VAL A 46 9.47 11.35 -0.99
C VAL A 46 9.71 12.85 -1.12
N HIS A 47 10.78 13.24 -1.81
CA HIS A 47 11.06 14.65 -2.08
C HIS A 47 9.98 15.28 -2.97
N ILE A 48 9.50 14.57 -3.99
CA ILE A 48 8.39 15.02 -4.85
C ILE A 48 7.11 15.19 -4.03
N PHE A 49 6.76 14.25 -3.15
CA PHE A 49 5.60 14.41 -2.25
C PHE A 49 5.74 15.63 -1.33
N SER A 50 6.95 15.88 -0.83
CA SER A 50 7.25 17.04 0.02
C SER A 50 7.12 18.36 -0.73
N LEU A 51 7.66 18.44 -1.96
CA LEU A 51 7.56 19.61 -2.83
C LEU A 51 6.10 20.00 -3.12
N HIS A 52 5.22 19.01 -3.23
CA HIS A 52 3.79 19.21 -3.46
C HIS A 52 2.95 19.30 -2.17
N GLY A 53 3.57 19.33 -0.98
CA GLY A 53 2.87 19.40 0.30
C GLY A 53 1.96 18.18 0.58
N ALA A 54 2.20 17.06 -0.11
CA ALA A 54 1.34 15.89 -0.11
C ALA A 54 1.70 14.84 0.95
N VAL A 55 2.78 15.06 1.72
CA VAL A 55 3.24 14.15 2.79
C VAL A 55 2.15 13.82 3.82
N PRO A 56 1.35 14.77 4.33
CA PRO A 56 0.28 14.44 5.29
C PRO A 56 -0.79 13.51 4.69
N LEU A 57 -1.13 13.70 3.40
CA LEU A 57 -2.09 12.87 2.70
C LEU A 57 -1.54 11.47 2.40
N LEU A 58 -0.25 11.40 2.05
CA LEU A 58 0.44 10.13 1.90
C LEU A 58 0.44 9.34 3.22
N ALA A 59 0.79 9.97 4.34
CA ALA A 59 0.75 9.35 5.65
C ALA A 59 -0.67 8.86 6.03
N ALA A 60 -1.70 9.66 5.73
CA ALA A 60 -3.09 9.28 5.94
C ALA A 60 -3.51 8.07 5.09
N ALA A 61 -3.00 7.94 3.86
CA ALA A 61 -3.27 6.79 3.00
C ALA A 61 -2.50 5.52 3.41
N LEU A 62 -1.29 5.68 3.97
CA LEU A 62 -0.48 4.55 4.44
C LEU A 62 -1.01 3.95 5.76
N MET A 63 -1.62 4.75 6.63
CA MET A 63 -2.06 4.31 7.95
C MET A 63 -3.02 3.10 7.92
N PRO A 64 -4.09 3.07 7.10
CA PRO A 64 -4.97 1.90 6.98
C PRO A 64 -4.26 0.66 6.42
N ILE A 65 -3.26 0.85 5.55
CA ILE A 65 -2.43 -0.25 5.02
C ILE A 65 -1.61 -0.82 6.18
N CYS A 66 -0.91 0.02 6.94
CA CYS A 66 -0.12 -0.42 8.08
C CYS A 66 -0.97 -1.15 9.13
N GLU A 67 -2.18 -0.68 9.41
CA GLU A 67 -3.12 -1.33 10.32
C GLU A 67 -3.56 -2.72 9.81
N ALA A 68 -3.96 -2.80 8.53
CA ALA A 68 -4.42 -4.05 7.93
C ALA A 68 -3.32 -5.10 7.89
N PHE A 69 -2.12 -4.74 7.39
CA PHE A 69 -1.04 -5.69 7.17
C PHE A 69 -0.23 -5.98 8.44
N GLY A 70 -0.13 -5.01 9.37
CA GLY A 70 0.59 -5.16 10.65
C GLY A 70 -0.14 -5.99 11.70
N SER A 71 -1.47 -6.14 11.59
CA SER A 71 -2.29 -6.95 12.50
C SER A 71 -2.48 -8.40 12.03
N CYS A 72 -2.07 -8.74 10.81
CA CYS A 72 -2.29 -10.06 10.22
C CYS A 72 -1.30 -11.12 10.74
N VAL A 73 -1.82 -12.33 10.99
CA VAL A 73 -0.99 -13.52 11.24
C VAL A 73 -0.34 -13.95 9.93
N PRO A 74 0.95 -14.34 9.90
CA PRO A 74 1.62 -14.81 8.70
C PRO A 74 1.06 -16.18 8.24
N SER A 75 -0.09 -16.18 7.58
CA SER A 75 -0.79 -17.37 7.08
C SER A 75 -0.97 -17.37 5.56
N VAL A 76 -0.97 -16.20 4.93
CA VAL A 76 -1.22 -16.04 3.49
C VAL A 76 0.04 -15.49 2.82
N SER A 77 0.42 -16.11 1.69
CA SER A 77 1.45 -15.61 0.80
C SER A 77 0.88 -15.43 -0.61
N TRP A 78 1.03 -14.24 -1.19
CA TRP A 78 0.72 -14.00 -2.60
C TRP A 78 1.93 -14.30 -3.47
N THR A 79 1.69 -14.57 -4.75
CA THR A 79 2.75 -14.61 -5.76
C THR A 79 2.85 -13.22 -6.39
N SER A 80 4.01 -12.56 -6.23
CA SER A 80 4.33 -11.31 -6.90
C SER A 80 4.41 -11.51 -8.42
N ALA A 81 4.34 -10.42 -9.20
CA ALA A 81 4.57 -10.46 -10.64
C ALA A 81 5.96 -11.00 -11.02
N THR A 82 6.94 -10.89 -10.10
CA THR A 82 8.29 -11.46 -10.22
C THR A 82 8.39 -12.94 -9.85
N GLY A 83 7.29 -13.57 -9.42
CA GLY A 83 7.26 -14.96 -8.96
C GLY A 83 7.67 -15.15 -7.49
N GLU A 84 8.13 -14.09 -6.82
CA GLU A 84 8.52 -14.12 -5.40
C GLU A 84 7.29 -14.20 -4.48
N LYS A 85 7.43 -14.88 -3.35
CA LYS A 85 6.39 -14.92 -2.31
C LYS A 85 6.31 -13.57 -1.62
N LEU A 86 5.16 -12.91 -1.76
CA LEU A 86 4.81 -11.71 -1.03
C LEU A 86 4.10 -12.10 0.27
N SER A 87 4.59 -11.59 1.40
CA SER A 87 3.99 -11.79 2.73
C SER A 87 3.33 -10.50 3.24
N TYR A 88 2.45 -10.63 4.24
CA TYR A 88 1.90 -9.47 4.96
C TYR A 88 3.01 -8.54 5.47
N HIS A 89 4.05 -9.13 6.06
CA HIS A 89 5.21 -8.41 6.58
C HIS A 89 5.91 -7.60 5.48
N ALA A 90 6.08 -8.16 4.29
CA ALA A 90 6.74 -7.45 3.18
C ALA A 90 5.94 -6.20 2.77
N VAL A 91 4.61 -6.31 2.65
CA VAL A 91 3.75 -5.15 2.34
C VAL A 91 3.82 -4.11 3.45
N PHE A 92 3.75 -4.53 4.72
CA PHE A 92 3.87 -3.64 5.86
C PHE A 92 5.22 -2.91 5.88
N SER A 93 6.33 -3.64 5.75
CA SER A 93 7.67 -3.06 5.76
C SER A 93 7.89 -2.07 4.62
N ASN A 94 7.39 -2.37 3.42
CA ASN A 94 7.52 -1.48 2.26
C ASN A 94 6.79 -0.14 2.41
N ALA A 95 5.90 0.01 3.40
CA ALA A 95 5.31 1.31 3.74
C ALA A 95 6.26 2.24 4.50
N PHE A 96 7.41 1.74 4.96
CA PHE A 96 8.40 2.48 5.76
C PHE A 96 9.80 2.55 5.13
N VAL A 97 10.00 1.89 3.98
CA VAL A 97 11.26 1.90 3.20
C VAL A 97 11.33 3.17 2.37
#